data_AF-A0A1I0N3S5-F1
#
_entry.id   AF-A0A1I0N3S5-F1
#
_cell.length_a   1.000
_cell.length_b   1.000
_cell.length_c   1.000
_cell.angle_alpha   90.00
_cell.angle_beta   90.00
_cell.angle_gamma   90.00
#
_symmetry.space_group_name_H-M   'P 1'
#
loop_
_entity.id
_entity.type
_entity.pdbx_description
1 polymer ?
#
loop_
_entity_poly.entity_id
_entity_poly.type
_entity_poly.pdbx_seq_one_letter_code
_entity_poly.pdbx_strand_id
1 'polypeptide(L)'
;MDHHVGNDVFDRILSASGPLVALKTNEPAVLVEQFRLVARRTGQAAYLWRHGEGLVSLRDAQMRVPGCQRLGDALRYILQSLHFGVYLIDMPPGVPSATDGALLRQLSRTQTGHVRRVVLLGAGPTLLATFENDVSVVEADWQARAAAPRLRDGRWVV
;
A
#
# COMPACT_ATOMS: atom_id res chain seq x y z
N MET A 1 9.37 -3.20 17.81
CA MET A 1 9.35 -3.61 16.38
C MET A 1 10.31 -2.69 15.63
N ASP A 2 11.29 -3.24 14.92
CA ASP A 2 12.46 -2.50 14.43
C ASP A 2 12.15 -1.56 13.25
N HIS A 3 12.68 -0.32 13.29
CA HIS A 3 12.55 0.67 12.22
C HIS A 3 13.09 0.20 10.85
N HIS A 4 13.99 -0.78 10.85
CA HIS A 4 14.55 -1.38 9.63
C HIS A 4 13.47 -2.08 8.79
N VAL A 5 12.51 -2.74 9.45
CA VAL A 5 11.40 -3.44 8.76
C VAL A 5 10.57 -2.47 7.91
N GLY A 6 10.29 -1.28 8.44
CA GLY A 6 9.52 -0.26 7.73
C GLY A 6 10.22 0.24 6.46
N ASN A 7 11.54 0.47 6.52
CA ASN A 7 12.31 0.85 5.33
C ASN A 7 12.33 -0.28 4.30
N ASP A 8 12.63 -1.51 4.73
CA ASP A 8 12.72 -2.67 3.83
C ASP A 8 11.40 -2.92 3.09
N VAL A 9 10.27 -2.82 3.80
CA VAL A 9 8.94 -2.99 3.19
C VAL A 9 8.62 -1.82 2.25
N PHE A 10 8.99 -0.59 2.60
CA PHE A 10 8.80 0.58 1.73
C PHE A 10 9.61 0.42 0.43
N ASP A 11 10.86 0.01 0.51
CA ASP A 11 11.73 -0.23 -0.65
C ASP A 11 11.20 -1.35 -1.54
N ARG A 12 10.64 -2.41 -0.96
CA ARG A 12 9.95 -3.47 -1.71
C ARG A 12 8.69 -2.96 -2.42
N ILE A 13 7.93 -2.06 -1.81
CA ILE A 13 6.80 -1.38 -2.47
C ILE A 13 7.29 -0.55 -3.66
N LEU A 14 8.36 0.23 -3.48
CA LEU A 14 8.94 1.03 -4.56
C LEU A 14 9.44 0.16 -5.71
N SER A 15 10.02 -1.00 -5.39
CA SER A 15 10.58 -1.97 -6.35
C SER A 15 9.53 -2.92 -6.96
N ALA A 16 8.25 -2.78 -6.62
CA ALA A 16 7.17 -3.59 -7.18
C ALA A 16 7.13 -3.50 -8.71
N SER A 17 6.81 -4.62 -9.37
CA SER A 17 6.73 -4.70 -10.83
C SER A 17 5.61 -3.86 -11.41
N GLY A 18 4.51 -3.70 -10.66
CA GLY A 18 3.33 -2.96 -11.07
C GLY A 18 3.04 -1.71 -10.23
N PRO A 19 2.19 -0.81 -10.73
CA PRO A 19 1.74 0.37 -9.98
C PRO A 19 0.79 -0.01 -8.82
N LEU A 20 0.07 -1.13 -8.92
CA LEU A 20 -0.84 -1.59 -7.87
C LEU A 20 -0.15 -2.64 -6.99
N VAL A 21 -0.17 -2.43 -5.68
CA VAL A 21 0.51 -3.27 -4.69
C VAL A 21 -0.48 -3.68 -3.61
N ALA A 22 -0.60 -4.96 -3.33
CA ALA A 22 -1.31 -5.46 -2.14
C ALA A 22 -0.31 -5.63 -0.99
N LEU A 23 -0.54 -4.95 0.13
CA LEU A 23 0.31 -5.06 1.30
C LEU A 23 -0.36 -5.94 2.36
N LYS A 24 0.27 -7.09 2.64
CA LYS A 24 -0.15 -8.01 3.69
C LYS A 24 0.63 -7.73 4.97
N THR A 25 -0.10 -7.44 6.04
CA THR A 25 0.45 -7.24 7.38
C THR A 25 -0.63 -7.50 8.43
N ASN A 26 -0.22 -8.04 9.58
CA ASN A 26 -1.08 -8.17 10.75
C ASN A 26 -1.22 -6.85 11.54
N GLU A 27 -0.31 -5.89 11.33
CA GLU A 27 -0.25 -4.62 12.08
C GLU A 27 -0.18 -3.40 11.16
N PRO A 28 -1.23 -3.13 10.35
CA PRO A 28 -1.21 -2.06 9.35
C PRO A 28 -1.01 -0.67 9.97
N ALA A 29 -1.54 -0.43 11.17
CA ALA A 29 -1.35 0.85 11.85
C ALA A 29 0.13 1.11 12.21
N VAL A 30 0.84 0.09 12.71
CA VAL A 30 2.27 0.20 13.06
C VAL A 30 3.10 0.46 11.80
N LEU A 31 2.81 -0.25 10.71
CA LEU A 31 3.53 -0.08 9.45
C LEU A 31 3.29 1.30 8.83
N VAL A 32 2.07 1.85 8.93
CA VAL A 32 1.77 3.23 8.51
C VAL A 32 2.58 4.25 9.32
N GLU A 33 2.72 4.07 10.64
CA GLU A 33 3.58 4.93 11.47
C GLU A 33 5.04 4.84 11.03
N GLN A 34 5.53 3.64 10.70
CA GLN A 34 6.88 3.47 10.18
C GLN A 34 7.06 4.20 8.84
N PHE A 35 6.14 4.05 7.89
CA PHE A 35 6.17 4.77 6.61
C PHE A 35 6.09 6.28 6.78
N ARG A 36 5.38 6.77 7.82
CA ARG A 36 5.39 8.19 8.19
C ARG A 36 6.79 8.66 8.54
N LEU A 37 7.54 7.88 9.32
CA LEU A 37 8.94 8.17 9.64
C LEU A 37 9.83 8.12 8.40
N VAL A 38 9.64 7.13 7.51
CA VAL A 38 10.36 7.04 6.23
C VAL A 38 10.14 8.29 5.40
N ALA A 39 8.89 8.65 5.11
CA ALA A 39 8.54 9.79 4.27
C ALA A 39 9.04 11.13 4.85
N ARG A 40 9.01 11.30 6.17
CA ARG A 40 9.56 12.49 6.85
C ARG A 40 11.08 12.57 6.72
N ARG A 41 11.78 11.43 6.86
CA ARG A 41 13.24 11.36 6.79
C ARG A 41 13.76 11.52 5.36
N THR A 42 13.12 10.87 4.39
CA THR A 42 13.58 10.84 2.99
C THR A 42 13.01 11.97 2.15
N GLY A 43 11.97 12.65 2.64
CA GLY A 43 11.23 13.64 1.88
C GLY A 43 10.33 13.05 0.79
N GLN A 44 10.26 11.72 0.65
CA GLN A 44 9.42 11.06 -0.34
C GLN A 44 7.94 11.36 -0.14
N ALA A 45 7.21 11.54 -1.25
CA ALA A 45 5.78 11.80 -1.21
C ALA A 45 5.03 10.48 -0.93
N ALA A 46 4.53 10.35 0.29
CA ALA A 46 3.63 9.27 0.70
C ALA A 46 2.34 9.84 1.29
N TYR A 47 1.22 9.20 0.96
CA TYR A 47 -0.11 9.62 1.37
C TYR A 47 -0.90 8.43 1.87
N LEU A 48 -1.83 8.67 2.79
CA LEU A 48 -2.79 7.70 3.27
C LEU A 48 -4.20 8.20 3.00
N TRP A 49 -5.00 7.37 2.35
CA TRP A 49 -6.43 7.56 2.23
C TRP A 49 -7.15 6.69 3.24
N ARG A 50 -8.08 7.29 3.99
CA ARG A 50 -9.03 6.61 4.87
C ARG A 50 -10.44 7.13 4.65
N HIS A 51 -11.42 6.25 4.83
CA HIS A 51 -12.82 6.65 4.82
C HIS A 51 -13.08 7.73 5.89
N GLY A 52 -13.74 8.82 5.50
CA GLY A 52 -14.02 9.96 6.39
C GLY A 52 -12.86 10.94 6.57
N GLU A 53 -11.61 10.51 6.51
CA GLU A 53 -10.44 11.40 6.65
C GLU A 53 -9.96 11.99 5.32
N GLY A 54 -10.17 11.26 4.22
CA GLY A 54 -9.67 11.58 2.88
C GLY A 54 -8.19 11.26 2.69
N LEU A 55 -7.59 11.80 1.64
CA LEU A 55 -6.18 11.59 1.29
C LEU A 55 -5.29 12.62 2.01
N VAL A 56 -4.42 12.15 2.91
CA VAL A 56 -3.55 12.99 3.75
C VAL A 56 -2.09 12.65 3.56
N SER A 57 -1.19 13.63 3.67
CA SER A 57 0.24 13.37 3.57
C SER A 57 0.77 12.67 4.83
N LEU A 58 1.61 11.66 4.64
CA LEU A 58 2.39 11.08 5.72
C LEU A 58 3.64 11.92 6.02
N ARG A 59 4.14 12.68 5.04
CA ARG A 59 5.28 13.57 5.23
C ARG A 59 4.91 14.81 6.04
N ASP A 60 3.81 15.47 5.68
CA ASP A 60 3.33 16.70 6.33
C ASP A 60 1.95 16.49 6.95
N ALA A 61 1.88 16.52 8.28
CA ALA A 61 0.64 16.24 9.03
C ALA A 61 -0.49 17.26 8.78
N GLN A 62 -0.18 18.47 8.32
CA GLN A 62 -1.19 19.49 8.02
C GLN A 62 -1.66 19.42 6.57
N MET A 63 -0.92 18.72 5.69
CA MET A 63 -1.25 18.64 4.28
C MET A 63 -2.30 17.57 4.00
N ARG A 64 -3.45 18.02 3.49
CA ARG A 64 -4.52 17.17 2.97
C ARG A 64 -4.74 17.48 1.50
N VAL A 65 -5.09 16.46 0.71
CA VAL A 65 -5.45 16.65 -0.70
C VAL A 65 -6.95 17.01 -0.78
N PRO A 66 -7.30 18.21 -1.27
CA PRO A 66 -8.70 18.62 -1.37
C PRO A 66 -9.52 17.70 -2.28
N GLY A 67 -10.81 17.56 -1.98
CA GLY A 67 -11.74 16.77 -2.80
C GLY A 67 -11.56 15.25 -2.71
N CYS A 68 -10.57 14.73 -2.00
CA CYS A 68 -10.26 13.30 -1.94
C CYS A 68 -10.92 12.58 -0.74
N GLN A 69 -12.10 12.98 -0.31
CA GLN A 69 -12.80 12.35 0.82
C GLN A 69 -13.38 10.98 0.46
N ARG A 70 -13.84 10.79 -0.79
CA ARG A 70 -14.35 9.51 -1.29
C ARG A 70 -13.26 8.76 -2.03
N LEU A 71 -13.34 7.43 -2.03
CA LEU A 71 -12.34 6.56 -2.66
C LEU A 71 -12.16 6.89 -4.15
N GLY A 72 -13.26 6.94 -4.91
CA GLY A 72 -13.21 7.26 -6.33
C GLY A 72 -12.57 8.62 -6.65
N ASP A 73 -12.74 9.63 -5.78
CA ASP A 73 -12.11 10.94 -5.95
C ASP A 73 -10.60 10.86 -5.74
N ALA A 74 -10.17 10.15 -4.68
CA ALA A 74 -8.76 9.88 -4.43
C ALA A 74 -8.11 9.07 -5.57
N LEU A 75 -8.78 8.02 -6.07
CA LEU A 75 -8.28 7.22 -7.18
C LEU A 75 -8.13 8.04 -8.47
N ARG A 76 -9.09 8.92 -8.78
CA ARG A 76 -8.98 9.83 -9.93
C ARG A 76 -7.83 10.82 -9.78
N TYR A 77 -7.66 11.40 -8.59
CA TYR A 77 -6.52 12.26 -8.28
C TYR A 77 -5.19 11.53 -8.52
N ILE A 78 -5.05 10.32 -7.98
CA ILE A 78 -3.84 9.49 -8.13
C ILE A 78 -3.59 9.15 -9.61
N LEU A 79 -4.62 8.78 -10.34
CA LEU A 79 -4.52 8.45 -11.77
C LEU A 79 -3.97 9.63 -12.59
N GLN A 80 -4.33 10.86 -12.21
CA GLN A 80 -3.88 12.08 -12.86
C GLN A 80 -2.54 12.62 -12.31
N SER A 81 -2.00 12.04 -11.22
CA SER A 81 -0.78 12.57 -10.60
C SER A 81 0.45 12.38 -11.51
N LEU A 82 1.18 13.47 -11.77
CA LEU A 82 2.34 13.52 -12.66
C LEU A 82 3.70 13.39 -11.96
N HIS A 83 3.70 13.05 -10.67
CA HIS A 83 4.91 12.99 -9.85
C HIS A 83 5.02 11.69 -9.09
N PHE A 84 6.22 11.44 -8.56
CA PHE A 84 6.47 10.39 -7.59
C PHE A 84 5.39 10.38 -6.50
N GLY A 85 4.86 9.21 -6.16
CA GLY A 85 3.94 9.08 -5.05
C GLY A 85 3.68 7.64 -4.63
N VAL A 86 3.69 7.41 -3.31
CA VAL A 86 3.18 6.18 -2.68
C VAL A 86 1.85 6.51 -2.01
N TYR A 87 0.77 5.91 -2.49
CA TYR A 87 -0.59 6.17 -2.04
C TYR A 87 -1.14 4.94 -1.35
N LEU A 88 -1.16 4.97 -0.02
CA LEU A 88 -1.77 3.94 0.80
C LEU A 88 -3.28 4.15 0.82
N ILE A 89 -4.02 3.09 0.53
CA ILE A 89 -5.48 3.08 0.54
C ILE A 89 -5.91 2.08 1.60
N ASP A 90 -6.49 2.58 2.69
CA ASP A 90 -7.16 1.75 3.69
C ASP A 90 -8.47 1.24 3.09
N MET A 91 -8.44 0.03 2.52
CA MET A 91 -9.55 -0.48 1.73
C MET A 91 -10.74 -0.81 2.63
N PRO A 92 -11.93 -0.26 2.35
CA PRO A 92 -13.14 -0.70 3.00
C PRO A 92 -13.35 -2.21 2.77
N PRO A 93 -13.95 -2.92 3.74
CA PRO A 93 -14.29 -4.32 3.54
C PRO A 93 -15.33 -4.48 2.43
N GLY A 94 -15.25 -5.61 1.72
CA GLY A 94 -16.19 -5.96 0.66
C GLY A 94 -15.68 -5.69 -0.75
N VAL A 95 -16.58 -5.82 -1.73
CA VAL A 95 -16.28 -5.62 -3.14
C VAL A 95 -16.40 -4.12 -3.44
N PRO A 96 -15.39 -3.48 -4.07
CA PRO A 96 -15.50 -2.09 -4.49
C PRO A 96 -16.67 -1.88 -5.44
N SER A 97 -17.15 -0.64 -5.51
CA SER A 97 -18.11 -0.25 -6.54
C SER A 97 -17.54 -0.53 -7.93
N ALA A 98 -18.41 -0.71 -8.93
CA ALA A 98 -17.97 -0.92 -10.31
C ALA A 98 -17.06 0.23 -10.80
N THR A 99 -17.35 1.46 -10.38
CA THR A 99 -16.54 2.64 -10.69
C THR A 99 -15.15 2.58 -10.05
N ASP A 100 -15.06 2.28 -8.76
CA ASP A 100 -13.78 2.19 -8.06
C ASP A 100 -12.93 1.02 -8.59
N GLY A 101 -13.57 -0.12 -8.89
CA GLY A 101 -12.93 -1.27 -9.52
C GLY A 101 -12.35 -0.94 -10.91
N ALA A 102 -13.09 -0.19 -11.73
CA ALA A 102 -12.60 0.27 -13.03
C ALA A 102 -11.41 1.22 -12.90
N LEU A 103 -11.43 2.15 -11.93
CA LEU A 103 -10.31 3.05 -11.66
C LEU A 103 -9.06 2.31 -11.17
N LEU A 104 -9.21 1.36 -10.24
CA LEU A 104 -8.11 0.51 -9.78
C LEU A 104 -7.51 -0.30 -10.93
N ARG A 105 -8.35 -0.84 -11.82
CA ARG A 105 -7.92 -1.57 -13.01
C ARG A 105 -7.23 -0.67 -14.03
N GLN A 106 -7.64 0.59 -14.14
CA GLN A 106 -6.93 1.55 -14.97
C GLN A 106 -5.57 1.89 -14.37
N LEU A 107 -5.51 2.13 -13.06
CA LEU A 107 -4.27 2.36 -12.33
C LEU A 107 -3.29 1.21 -12.47
N SER A 108 -3.76 -0.05 -12.41
CA SER A 108 -2.92 -1.25 -12.51
C SER A 108 -2.16 -1.34 -13.84
N ARG A 109 -2.75 -0.83 -14.93
CA ARG A 109 -2.16 -0.87 -16.27
C ARG A 109 -1.49 0.43 -16.72
N THR A 110 -1.71 1.53 -16.01
CA THR A 110 -1.17 2.83 -16.42
C THR A 110 0.29 2.96 -16.02
N GLN A 111 1.19 2.75 -16.98
CA GLN A 111 2.61 3.06 -16.80
C GLN A 111 2.84 4.57 -16.89
N THR A 112 3.74 5.07 -16.04
CA THR A 112 4.15 6.48 -16.01
C THR A 112 5.68 6.56 -16.05
N GLY A 113 6.21 7.69 -16.50
CA GLY A 113 7.67 7.96 -16.47
C GLY A 113 8.23 8.14 -15.05
N HIS A 114 7.36 8.15 -14.03
CA HIS A 114 7.68 8.28 -12.61
C HIS A 114 7.09 7.12 -11.80
N VAL A 115 7.64 6.89 -10.60
CA VAL A 115 7.13 5.86 -9.69
C VAL A 115 5.81 6.33 -9.06
N ARG A 116 4.73 5.60 -9.33
CA ARG A 116 3.43 5.77 -8.69
C ARG A 116 2.94 4.43 -8.18
N ARG A 117 2.99 4.25 -6.86
CA ARG A 117 2.53 3.03 -6.19
C ARG A 117 1.22 3.30 -5.49
N VAL A 118 0.21 2.51 -5.80
CA VAL A 118 -1.07 2.45 -5.09
C VAL A 118 -1.04 1.20 -4.24
N VAL A 119 -0.98 1.39 -2.93
CA VAL A 119 -0.81 0.32 -1.95
C VAL A 119 -2.14 0.06 -1.28
N LEU A 120 -2.72 -1.11 -1.52
CA LEU A 120 -3.97 -1.55 -0.93
C LEU A 120 -3.69 -2.20 0.42
N LEU A 121 -4.12 -1.54 1.50
CA LEU A 121 -4.12 -2.07 2.86
C LEU A 121 -5.44 -2.79 3.11
N GLY A 122 -5.40 -3.97 3.73
CA GLY A 122 -6.62 -4.71 4.12
C GLY A 122 -7.45 -5.25 2.94
N ALA A 123 -6.92 -5.24 1.72
CA ALA A 123 -7.63 -5.75 0.55
C ALA A 123 -7.96 -7.25 0.69
N GLY A 124 -9.25 -7.57 0.62
CA GLY A 124 -9.73 -8.95 0.70
C GLY A 124 -9.36 -9.80 -0.54
N PRO A 125 -9.33 -11.14 -0.42
CA PRO A 125 -8.96 -12.03 -1.52
C PRO A 125 -9.80 -11.84 -2.79
N THR A 126 -11.11 -11.59 -2.64
CA THR A 126 -12.03 -11.37 -3.77
C THR A 126 -11.66 -10.12 -4.58
N LEU A 127 -11.25 -9.05 -3.90
CA LEU A 127 -10.78 -7.85 -4.55
C LEU A 127 -9.49 -8.13 -5.33
N LEU A 128 -8.53 -8.79 -4.69
CA LEU A 128 -7.24 -9.12 -5.32
C LEU A 128 -7.41 -10.04 -6.54
N ALA A 129 -8.34 -11.00 -6.47
CA ALA A 129 -8.66 -11.89 -7.58
C ALA A 129 -9.18 -11.15 -8.83
N THR A 130 -9.74 -9.94 -8.66
CA THR A 130 -10.25 -9.12 -9.78
C THR A 130 -9.12 -8.55 -10.65
N PHE A 131 -7.89 -8.54 -10.14
CA PHE A 131 -6.73 -7.95 -10.82
C PHE A 131 -5.68 -8.98 -11.24
N GLU A 132 -5.96 -10.27 -11.12
CA GLU A 132 -5.11 -11.38 -11.58
C GLU A 132 -3.61 -11.16 -11.30
N ASN A 133 -2.84 -10.81 -12.34
CA ASN A 133 -1.38 -10.63 -12.33
C ASN A 133 -0.94 -9.15 -12.27
N ASP A 134 -1.88 -8.20 -12.30
CA ASP A 134 -1.58 -6.76 -12.33
C ASP A 134 -1.30 -6.19 -10.91
N VAL A 135 -1.35 -7.02 -9.87
CA VAL A 135 -1.09 -6.64 -8.48
C VAL A 135 0.16 -7.34 -7.96
N SER A 136 1.15 -6.55 -7.57
CA SER A 136 2.31 -7.06 -6.83
C SER A 136 1.93 -7.28 -5.36
N VAL A 137 2.28 -8.43 -4.79
CA VAL A 137 2.05 -8.70 -3.36
C VAL A 137 3.32 -8.43 -2.57
N VAL A 138 3.23 -7.58 -1.55
CA VAL A 138 4.30 -7.35 -0.57
C VAL A 138 3.82 -7.85 0.78
N GLU A 139 4.59 -8.76 1.39
CA GLU A 139 4.33 -9.25 2.74
C GLU A 139 5.28 -8.57 3.71
N ALA A 140 4.74 -7.82 4.69
CA ALA A 140 5.52 -7.13 5.70
C ALA A 140 6.08 -8.10 6.76
N ASP A 141 5.28 -9.11 7.14
CA ASP A 141 5.60 -10.04 8.23
C ASP A 141 6.48 -11.23 7.79
N TRP A 142 7.17 -11.09 6.64
CA TRP A 142 7.94 -12.18 6.04
C TRP A 142 9.09 -12.66 6.95
N GLN A 143 9.72 -11.76 7.70
CA GLN A 143 10.79 -12.10 8.65
C GLN A 143 10.26 -12.89 9.85
N ALA A 144 9.08 -12.51 10.38
CA ALA A 144 8.43 -13.26 11.45
C ALA A 144 8.03 -14.68 10.99
N ARG A 145 7.60 -14.84 9.73
CA ARG A 145 7.37 -16.16 9.13
C ARG A 145 8.65 -16.97 8.91
N ALA A 146 9.75 -16.32 8.56
CA ALA A 146 11.04 -16.98 8.35
C ALA A 146 11.66 -17.48 9.66
N ALA A 147 11.45 -16.75 10.76
CA ALA A 147 11.87 -17.12 12.11
C ALA A 147 10.87 -18.02 12.87
N ALA A 148 9.73 -18.36 12.25
CA ALA A 148 8.76 -19.25 12.86
C ALA A 148 9.33 -20.67 12.93
N PRO A 149 9.32 -21.33 14.12
CA PRO A 149 9.85 -22.68 14.26
C PRO A 149 9.20 -23.64 13.26
N ARG A 150 10.02 -24.41 12.55
CA ARG A 150 9.55 -25.44 11.62
C ARG A 150 9.85 -26.82 12.17
N LEU A 151 8.91 -27.75 12.00
CA LEU A 151 9.13 -29.13 12.36
C LEU A 151 9.94 -29.81 11.24
N ARG A 152 11.12 -30.32 11.58
CA ARG A 152 11.96 -31.14 10.69
C ARG A 152 12.33 -32.42 11.43
N ASP A 153 11.96 -33.56 10.86
CA ASP A 153 12.25 -34.89 11.43
C ASP A 153 11.77 -35.04 12.90
N GLY A 154 10.60 -34.50 13.22
CA GLY A 154 10.04 -34.51 14.58
C GLY A 154 10.70 -33.56 15.57
N ARG A 155 11.62 -32.69 15.12
CA ARG A 155 12.30 -31.68 15.93
C ARG A 155 11.90 -30.28 15.48
N TRP A 156 11.69 -29.39 16.44
CA TRP A 156 11.52 -27.97 16.16
C TRP A 156 12.87 -27.36 15.82
N VAL A 157 12.98 -26.74 14.65
CA VAL A 157 14.15 -26.01 14.18
C VAL A 157 13.76 -24.54 14.03
N VAL A 158 14.58 -23.65 14.60
CA VAL A 158 14.44 -22.19 14.51
C VAL A 158 15.42 -21.65 13.48
#